data_AF-A0A956DGW3-F1
#
_entry.id   AF-A0A956DGW3-F1
#
_cell.length_a   1.000
_cell.length_b   1.000
_cell.length_c   1.000
_cell.angle_alpha   90.00
_cell.angle_beta   90.00
_cell.angle_gamma   90.00
#
_symmetry.space_group_name_H-M   'P 1'
#
loop_
_entity.id
_entity.type
_entity.pdbx_description
1 polymer ?
#
loop_
_entity_poly.entity_id
_entity_poly.type
_entity_poly.pdbx_seq_one_letter_code
_entity_poly.pdbx_strand_id
1 'polypeptide(L)'
;GGYVKMLGESPADVIEPDDHPRSFGAQPLWKRVIIVLAGPAMNLVFPLGLFFLVYLGENELTPPTVGTVFPEMPADGRLLPGDRILAVDSDPISSFEELTAHIRESPERPVRLFVARDGVVHQEIVTPTRAMRLLDLERSEVVGRIGIVPHEPTNQVGVVPGSPAEAAGLRTFDLVLSVNGQPVSAWRELDDAFRDQRSAVPVTYLRPTRNPEALGGLAALDLFDARVAQITPSPGAGSGALRAGLEPADLYVRHVRVGSAEAELGLRPGDRLVSVDGRPIRLFASLVATLEDPNGGARRLQWRHGSTLREGELRLPREVGINEHGQRFERVALGMEGGAALRVGEPVENPSPLRSAAVRAWESTREMVSLTLYSVVRLLQGRLGVETLGGPLMIFDVAGQAAREGGNSYLKLMAFVSVN
;
A
#
# COMPACT_ATOMS: atom_id res chain seq x y z
N GLY A 1 12.25 8.54 -28.03
CA GLY A 1 12.88 8.59 -29.38
C GLY A 1 12.44 9.84 -30.11
N GLY A 2 13.31 10.85 -30.18
CA GLY A 2 13.07 12.07 -30.96
C GLY A 2 13.68 11.96 -32.36
N TYR A 3 12.98 12.51 -33.35
CA TYR A 3 13.33 12.66 -34.77
C TYR A 3 14.84 12.58 -35.08
N VAL A 4 15.31 11.41 -35.52
CA VAL A 4 16.68 11.24 -36.03
C VAL A 4 16.65 11.59 -37.51
N LYS A 5 17.12 12.78 -37.87
CA LYS A 5 17.29 13.17 -39.28
C LYS A 5 18.30 12.24 -39.93
N MET A 6 17.88 11.47 -40.93
CA MET A 6 18.76 10.53 -41.60
C MET A 6 19.67 11.28 -42.59
N LEU A 7 20.93 10.87 -42.69
CA LEU A 7 21.88 11.46 -43.63
C LEU A 7 21.38 11.28 -45.07
N GLY A 8 21.07 12.38 -45.76
CA GLY A 8 20.53 12.35 -47.13
C GLY A 8 19.06 11.92 -47.21
N GLU A 9 18.28 12.12 -46.15
CA GLU A 9 16.84 11.88 -46.13
C GLU A 9 16.09 12.88 -47.02
N SER A 10 16.55 14.13 -47.02
CA SER A 10 15.95 15.19 -47.82
C SER A 10 16.70 15.35 -49.14
N PRO A 11 16.01 15.48 -50.29
CA PRO A 11 16.64 15.72 -51.59
C PRO A 11 17.49 17.00 -51.66
N ALA A 12 17.32 17.90 -50.68
CA ALA A 12 18.06 19.15 -50.52
C ALA A 12 19.29 19.04 -49.61
N ASP A 13 19.56 17.88 -49.00
CA ASP A 13 20.73 17.69 -48.14
C ASP A 13 22.01 17.67 -48.99
N VAL A 14 22.96 18.54 -48.64
CA VAL A 14 24.31 18.52 -49.23
C VAL A 14 25.10 17.39 -48.55
N ILE A 15 25.49 16.37 -49.32
CA ILE A 15 26.22 15.20 -48.83
C ILE A 15 27.66 15.29 -49.33
N GLU A 16 28.63 15.18 -48.42
CA GLU A 16 30.04 15.12 -48.79
C GLU A 16 30.31 13.86 -49.64
N PRO A 17 31.20 13.92 -50.66
CA PRO A 17 31.45 12.79 -51.56
C PRO A 17 31.84 11.48 -50.85
N ASP A 18 32.54 11.58 -49.72
CA ASP A 18 32.99 10.43 -48.93
C ASP A 18 31.86 9.78 -48.12
N ASP A 19 30.78 10.52 -47.85
CA ASP A 19 29.61 10.07 -47.10
C ASP A 19 28.44 9.60 -47.99
N HIS A 20 28.55 9.79 -49.31
CA HIS A 20 27.57 9.31 -50.30
C HIS A 20 27.23 7.81 -50.17
N PRO A 21 28.21 6.90 -49.98
CA PRO A 21 27.95 5.47 -49.77
C PRO A 21 27.24 5.15 -48.46
N ARG A 22 27.20 6.09 -47.50
CA ARG A 22 26.56 5.98 -46.18
C ARG A 22 25.19 6.65 -46.15
N SER A 23 24.87 7.48 -47.15
CA SER A 23 23.57 8.14 -47.28
C SER A 23 22.42 7.13 -47.27
N PHE A 24 21.28 7.53 -46.70
CA PHE A 24 20.10 6.69 -46.57
C PHE A 24 19.64 6.16 -47.94
N GLY A 25 19.59 7.03 -48.95
CA GLY A 25 19.20 6.67 -50.32
C GLY A 25 20.12 5.65 -51.01
N ALA A 26 21.42 5.62 -50.66
CA ALA A 26 22.39 4.70 -51.22
C ALA A 26 22.41 3.31 -50.54
N GLN A 27 21.72 3.15 -49.39
CA GLN A 27 21.69 1.86 -48.70
C GLN A 27 20.75 0.83 -49.36
N PRO A 28 21.11 -0.46 -49.34
CA PRO A 28 20.20 -1.55 -49.66
C PRO A 28 18.86 -1.45 -48.90
N LEU A 29 17.76 -1.88 -49.53
CA LEU A 29 16.41 -1.74 -48.99
C LEU A 29 16.27 -2.31 -47.56
N TRP A 30 16.88 -3.46 -47.28
CA TRP A 30 16.83 -4.07 -45.95
C TRP A 30 17.51 -3.23 -44.87
N LYS A 31 18.61 -2.51 -45.19
CA LYS A 31 19.26 -1.58 -44.25
C LYS A 31 18.39 -0.36 -43.99
N ARG A 32 17.77 0.20 -45.04
CA ARG A 32 16.83 1.31 -44.90
C ARG A 32 15.63 0.94 -44.02
N VAL A 33 15.09 -0.26 -44.21
CA VAL A 33 14.00 -0.80 -43.37
C VAL A 33 14.44 -0.92 -41.90
N ILE A 34 15.63 -1.46 -41.62
CA ILE A 34 16.16 -1.53 -40.25
C ILE A 34 16.35 -0.14 -39.64
N ILE A 35 16.89 0.83 -40.40
CA ILE A 35 17.11 2.20 -39.92
C ILE A 35 15.78 2.89 -39.58
N VAL A 36 14.76 2.75 -40.43
CA VAL A 36 13.42 3.32 -40.17
C VAL A 36 12.75 2.65 -38.97
N LEU A 37 12.90 1.33 -38.81
CA LEU A 37 12.35 0.59 -37.68
C LEU A 37 13.12 0.81 -36.38
N ALA A 38 14.40 1.22 -36.43
CA ALA A 38 15.23 1.42 -35.25
C ALA A 38 14.65 2.48 -34.31
N GLY A 39 14.06 3.55 -34.84
CA GLY A 39 13.41 4.59 -34.03
C GLY A 39 12.24 4.04 -33.19
N PRO A 40 11.19 3.49 -33.80
CA PRO A 40 10.08 2.86 -33.08
C PRO A 40 10.51 1.69 -32.19
N ALA A 41 11.45 0.85 -32.63
CA ALA A 41 11.94 -0.28 -31.84
C ALA A 41 12.66 0.19 -30.56
N MET A 42 13.43 1.28 -30.61
CA MET A 42 14.09 1.84 -29.43
C MET A 42 13.10 2.38 -28.38
N ASN A 43 11.92 2.84 -28.79
CA ASN A 43 10.85 3.22 -27.86
C ASN A 43 10.25 2.00 -27.11
N LEU A 44 10.60 0.77 -27.49
CA LEU A 44 10.23 -0.45 -26.77
C LEU A 44 11.41 -1.06 -26.01
N VAL A 45 12.57 -1.15 -26.67
CA VAL A 45 13.77 -1.81 -26.12
C VAL A 45 14.39 -1.00 -24.98
N PHE A 46 14.44 0.33 -25.10
CA PHE A 46 15.08 1.16 -24.09
C PHE A 46 14.31 1.18 -22.75
N PRO A 47 12.98 1.37 -22.72
CA PRO A 47 12.20 1.22 -21.50
C PRO A 47 12.31 -0.17 -20.88
N LEU A 48 12.31 -1.23 -21.69
CA LEU A 48 12.50 -2.60 -21.22
C LEU A 48 13.85 -2.76 -20.51
N GLY A 49 14.93 -2.23 -21.09
CA GLY A 49 16.26 -2.22 -20.47
C GLY A 49 16.31 -1.40 -19.18
N LEU A 50 15.67 -0.23 -19.15
CA LEU A 50 15.60 0.60 -17.94
C LEU A 50 14.84 -0.08 -16.81
N PHE A 51 13.65 -0.63 -17.09
CA PHE A 51 12.91 -1.41 -16.09
C PHE A 51 13.69 -2.64 -15.63
N PHE A 52 14.40 -3.32 -16.53
CA PHE A 52 15.24 -4.45 -16.16
C PHE A 52 16.32 -4.02 -15.16
N LEU A 53 17.05 -2.93 -15.42
CA LEU A 53 18.08 -2.43 -14.50
C LEU A 53 17.50 -1.99 -13.15
N VAL A 54 16.34 -1.34 -13.17
CA VAL A 54 15.57 -0.95 -11.99
C VAL A 54 15.24 -2.17 -11.14
N TYR A 55 14.62 -3.20 -11.73
CA TYR A 55 14.20 -4.39 -11.01
C TYR A 55 15.37 -5.31 -10.65
N LEU A 56 16.48 -5.24 -11.37
CA LEU A 56 17.72 -5.94 -11.02
C LEU A 56 18.34 -5.38 -9.74
N GLY A 57 18.12 -4.09 -9.45
CA GLY A 57 18.49 -3.47 -8.17
C GLY A 57 17.56 -3.80 -7.01
N GLU A 58 16.36 -4.35 -7.28
CA GLU A 58 15.38 -4.77 -6.28
C GLU A 58 15.65 -6.23 -5.84
N ASN A 59 16.64 -6.39 -4.97
CA ASN A 59 17.04 -7.68 -4.40
C ASN A 59 16.20 -8.10 -3.19
N GLU A 60 15.40 -7.19 -2.65
CA GLU A 60 14.54 -7.42 -1.51
C GLU A 60 13.08 -7.38 -1.96
N LEU A 61 12.31 -8.39 -1.56
CA LEU A 61 10.90 -8.54 -1.87
C LEU A 61 10.07 -8.50 -0.59
N THR A 62 8.80 -8.11 -0.74
CA THR A 62 7.84 -8.22 0.36
C THR A 62 7.63 -9.69 0.71
N PRO A 63 7.83 -10.12 1.97
CA PRO A 63 7.64 -11.52 2.34
C PRO A 63 6.21 -11.98 2.03
N PRO A 64 5.99 -13.24 1.59
CA PRO A 64 4.67 -13.80 1.34
C PRO A 64 3.95 -14.16 2.66
N THR A 65 4.00 -13.25 3.63
CA THR A 65 3.42 -13.40 4.97
C THR A 65 2.16 -12.57 5.08
N VAL A 66 1.10 -13.15 5.63
CA VAL A 66 -0.15 -12.47 5.91
C VAL A 66 0.07 -11.53 7.10
N GLY A 67 -0.02 -10.22 6.88
CA GLY A 67 0.06 -9.24 7.95
C GLY A 67 -1.30 -8.96 8.57
N THR A 68 -2.29 -8.67 7.72
CA THR A 68 -3.67 -8.39 8.15
C THR A 68 -4.67 -9.15 7.27
N VAL A 69 -5.74 -9.64 7.91
CA VAL A 69 -6.88 -10.28 7.25
C VAL A 69 -8.10 -9.38 7.43
N PHE A 70 -8.69 -8.96 6.31
CA PHE A 70 -9.87 -8.12 6.31
C PHE A 70 -11.12 -8.93 6.68
N PRO A 71 -11.94 -8.45 7.65
CA PRO A 71 -13.25 -8.98 7.96
C PRO A 71 -14.13 -9.23 6.73
N GLU A 72 -14.94 -10.30 6.78
CA GLU A 72 -15.96 -10.64 5.79
C GLU A 72 -15.43 -10.95 4.37
N MET A 73 -14.11 -11.01 4.21
CA MET A 73 -13.47 -11.40 2.95
C MET A 73 -13.14 -12.90 2.95
N PRO A 74 -12.90 -13.53 1.78
CA PRO A 74 -12.70 -14.98 1.68
C PRO A 74 -11.62 -15.59 2.59
N ALA A 75 -10.58 -14.83 2.95
CA ALA A 75 -9.53 -15.27 3.84
C ALA A 75 -9.92 -15.21 5.34
N ASP A 76 -10.97 -14.47 5.70
CA ASP A 76 -11.43 -14.31 7.09
C ASP A 76 -11.84 -15.68 7.67
N GLY A 77 -11.26 -16.02 8.82
CA GLY A 77 -11.45 -17.32 9.48
C GLY A 77 -10.70 -18.50 8.85
N ARG A 78 -9.91 -18.29 7.78
CA ARG A 78 -9.08 -19.32 7.13
C ARG A 78 -7.59 -19.04 7.31
N LEU A 79 -7.19 -17.83 6.95
CA LEU A 79 -5.82 -17.32 7.14
C LEU A 79 -5.75 -16.51 8.42
N LEU A 80 -4.57 -16.50 9.04
CA LEU A 80 -4.27 -15.76 10.25
C LEU A 80 -3.05 -14.84 10.02
N PRO A 81 -2.98 -13.69 10.71
CA PRO A 81 -1.75 -12.91 10.77
C PRO A 81 -0.54 -13.76 11.19
N GLY A 82 0.56 -13.63 10.46
CA GLY A 82 1.78 -14.43 10.63
C GLY A 82 1.87 -15.67 9.74
N ASP A 83 0.79 -16.08 9.09
CA ASP A 83 0.81 -17.17 8.11
C ASP A 83 1.76 -16.85 6.96
N ARG A 84 2.72 -17.75 6.70
CA ARG A 84 3.58 -17.65 5.51
C ARG A 84 3.03 -18.51 4.40
N ILE A 85 2.65 -17.91 3.29
CA ILE A 85 2.18 -18.62 2.10
C ILE A 85 3.40 -19.12 1.33
N LEU A 86 3.45 -20.42 1.09
CA LEU A 86 4.56 -21.11 0.43
C LEU A 86 4.28 -21.35 -1.06
N ALA A 87 3.02 -21.59 -1.41
CA ALA A 87 2.61 -21.85 -2.79
C ALA A 87 1.12 -21.52 -3.00
N VAL A 88 0.77 -21.19 -4.24
CA VAL A 88 -0.60 -21.10 -4.75
C VAL A 88 -0.78 -22.19 -5.80
N ASP A 89 -1.72 -23.10 -5.58
CA ASP A 89 -1.93 -24.31 -6.37
C ASP A 89 -0.66 -25.15 -6.54
N SER A 90 -0.05 -25.18 -7.73
CA SER A 90 1.21 -25.87 -7.99
C SER A 90 2.43 -24.96 -7.92
N ASP A 91 2.22 -23.66 -7.79
CA ASP A 91 3.22 -22.65 -8.07
C ASP A 91 3.82 -22.14 -6.76
N PRO A 92 5.11 -22.42 -6.47
CA PRO A 92 5.79 -21.87 -5.32
C PRO A 92 5.86 -20.36 -5.43
N ILE A 93 5.67 -19.67 -4.31
CA ILE A 93 5.76 -18.20 -4.26
C ILE A 93 6.86 -17.76 -3.31
N SER A 94 7.53 -16.68 -3.68
CA SER A 94 8.65 -16.10 -2.93
C SER A 94 8.32 -14.72 -2.38
N SER A 95 7.25 -14.07 -2.87
CA SER A 95 6.85 -12.74 -2.41
C SER A 95 5.33 -12.54 -2.35
N PHE A 96 4.93 -11.49 -1.64
CA PHE A 96 3.53 -11.09 -1.57
C PHE A 96 2.97 -10.56 -2.89
N GLU A 97 3.83 -9.98 -3.74
CA GLU A 97 3.46 -9.54 -5.09
C GLU A 97 3.09 -10.72 -5.99
N GLU A 98 3.87 -11.81 -5.94
CA GLU A 98 3.56 -13.06 -6.65
C GLU A 98 2.24 -13.65 -6.15
N LEU A 99 2.05 -13.73 -4.82
CA LEU A 99 0.77 -14.13 -4.22
C LEU A 99 -0.38 -13.30 -4.78
N THR A 100 -0.23 -11.98 -4.77
CA THR A 100 -1.25 -11.03 -5.22
C THR A 100 -1.56 -11.23 -6.71
N ALA A 101 -0.56 -11.47 -7.55
CA ALA A 101 -0.74 -11.73 -8.97
C ALA A 101 -1.59 -12.99 -9.22
N HIS A 102 -1.24 -14.12 -8.60
CA HIS A 102 -1.99 -15.37 -8.71
C HIS A 102 -3.46 -15.24 -8.24
N ILE A 103 -3.68 -14.53 -7.14
CA ILE A 103 -5.04 -14.29 -6.62
C ILE A 103 -5.86 -13.41 -7.57
N ARG A 104 -5.25 -12.35 -8.11
CA ARG A 104 -5.94 -11.41 -9.02
C ARG A 104 -6.42 -12.11 -10.29
N GLU A 105 -5.65 -13.06 -10.80
CA GLU A 105 -5.99 -13.83 -12.00
C GLU A 105 -7.11 -14.85 -11.77
N SER A 106 -7.49 -15.12 -10.53
CA SER A 106 -8.42 -16.20 -10.16
C SER A 106 -9.76 -15.73 -9.54
N PRO A 107 -10.46 -14.72 -10.11
CA PRO A 107 -11.76 -14.31 -9.58
C PRO A 107 -12.75 -15.47 -9.65
N GLU A 108 -13.46 -15.71 -8.55
CA GLU A 108 -14.52 -16.73 -8.43
C GLU A 108 -14.03 -18.18 -8.64
N ARG A 109 -12.71 -18.39 -8.74
CA ARG A 109 -12.09 -19.72 -8.91
C ARG A 109 -11.38 -20.11 -7.61
N PRO A 110 -11.74 -21.25 -6.98
CA PRO A 110 -11.06 -21.71 -5.77
C PRO A 110 -9.56 -21.91 -6.03
N VAL A 111 -8.72 -21.33 -5.19
CA VAL A 111 -7.27 -21.51 -5.18
C VAL A 111 -6.86 -22.31 -3.95
N ARG A 112 -5.89 -23.22 -4.10
CA ARG A 112 -5.27 -23.91 -2.96
C ARG A 112 -4.07 -23.12 -2.47
N LEU A 113 -4.03 -22.79 -1.19
CA LEU A 113 -2.91 -22.11 -0.55
C LEU A 113 -2.18 -23.11 0.34
N PHE A 114 -0.87 -23.23 0.17
CA PHE A 114 0.00 -23.96 1.10
C PHE A 114 0.56 -22.97 2.10
N VAL A 115 0.23 -23.16 3.37
CA VAL A 115 0.44 -22.17 4.42
C VAL A 115 1.29 -22.77 5.53
N ALA A 116 2.40 -22.13 5.88
CA ALA A 116 3.17 -22.43 7.07
C ALA A 116 2.66 -21.59 8.25
N ARG A 117 2.19 -22.26 9.30
CA ARG A 117 1.74 -21.68 10.56
C ARG A 117 2.38 -22.45 11.71
N ASP A 118 3.07 -21.74 12.59
CA ASP A 118 3.80 -22.32 13.74
C ASP A 118 4.74 -23.49 13.34
N GLY A 119 5.36 -23.39 12.17
CA GLY A 119 6.26 -24.42 11.62
C GLY A 119 5.56 -25.62 10.98
N VAL A 120 4.22 -25.67 10.99
CA VAL A 120 3.43 -26.74 10.36
C VAL A 120 2.84 -26.23 9.04
N VAL A 121 2.99 -27.02 7.98
CA VAL A 121 2.37 -26.74 6.69
C VAL A 121 0.96 -27.29 6.66
N HIS A 122 -0.01 -26.44 6.36
CA HIS A 122 -1.40 -26.81 6.13
C HIS A 122 -1.88 -26.29 4.77
N GLN A 123 -3.00 -26.82 4.31
CA GLN A 123 -3.61 -26.42 3.05
C GLN A 123 -4.94 -25.72 3.33
N GLU A 124 -5.10 -24.52 2.76
CA GLU A 124 -6.35 -23.78 2.77
C GLU A 124 -6.92 -23.69 1.35
N ILE A 125 -8.24 -23.72 1.24
CA ILE A 125 -8.93 -23.44 -0.02
C ILE A 125 -9.69 -22.13 0.14
N VAL A 126 -9.37 -21.17 -0.71
CA VAL A 126 -9.97 -19.84 -0.68
C VAL A 126 -10.53 -19.53 -2.07
N THR A 127 -11.75 -19.01 -2.14
CA THR A 127 -12.36 -18.58 -3.40
C THR A 127 -12.32 -17.06 -3.46
N PRO A 128 -11.48 -16.44 -4.31
CA PRO A 128 -11.40 -15.00 -4.43
C PRO A 128 -12.73 -14.40 -4.87
N THR A 129 -13.15 -13.31 -4.25
CA THR A 129 -14.31 -12.53 -4.72
C THR A 129 -13.94 -11.75 -5.96
N ARG A 130 -14.92 -11.61 -6.85
CA ARG A 130 -14.81 -10.73 -8.02
C ARG A 130 -14.82 -9.27 -7.57
N ALA A 131 -13.78 -8.52 -7.92
CA ALA A 131 -13.70 -7.09 -7.67
C ALA A 131 -13.33 -6.34 -8.94
N MET A 132 -13.87 -5.12 -9.10
CA MET A 132 -13.42 -4.21 -10.13
C MET A 132 -12.21 -3.42 -9.62
N ARG A 133 -11.10 -3.47 -10.34
CA ARG A 133 -9.94 -2.63 -10.10
C ARG A 133 -9.96 -1.50 -11.11
N LEU A 134 -10.11 -0.27 -10.63
CA LEU A 134 -9.90 0.93 -11.42
C LEU A 134 -8.41 1.07 -11.73
N LEU A 135 -8.11 1.28 -13.00
CA LEU A 135 -6.81 1.58 -13.57
C LEU A 135 -6.85 3.02 -14.09
N ASP A 136 -5.70 3.55 -14.51
CA ASP A 136 -5.64 4.91 -15.07
C ASP A 136 -6.50 5.07 -16.33
N LEU A 137 -6.88 6.32 -16.61
CA LEU A 137 -7.64 6.72 -17.80
C LEU A 137 -9.01 6.02 -17.92
N GLU A 138 -9.72 5.85 -16.81
CA GLU A 138 -11.03 5.16 -16.74
C GLU A 138 -11.00 3.70 -17.19
N ARG A 139 -9.82 3.07 -17.23
CA ARG A 139 -9.75 1.63 -17.44
C ARG A 139 -10.19 0.91 -16.18
N SER A 140 -10.74 -0.28 -16.35
CA SER A 140 -11.00 -1.16 -15.22
C SER A 140 -10.79 -2.62 -15.63
N GLU A 141 -10.33 -3.41 -14.68
CA GLU A 141 -10.15 -4.85 -14.86
C GLU A 141 -10.85 -5.62 -13.73
N VAL A 142 -11.32 -6.81 -14.07
CA VAL A 142 -11.89 -7.74 -13.09
C VAL A 142 -10.75 -8.53 -12.47
N VAL A 143 -10.65 -8.51 -11.15
CA VAL A 143 -9.63 -9.23 -10.40
C VAL A 143 -10.24 -10.02 -9.24
N GLY A 144 -9.56 -11.08 -8.83
CA GLY A 144 -9.82 -11.78 -7.58
C GLY A 144 -9.30 -11.00 -6.37
N ARG A 145 -10.03 -11.05 -5.25
CA ARG A 145 -9.57 -10.58 -3.93
C ARG A 145 -9.92 -11.58 -2.84
N ILE A 146 -8.98 -11.82 -1.92
CA ILE A 146 -9.24 -12.65 -0.73
C ILE A 146 -9.21 -11.86 0.58
N GLY A 147 -8.82 -10.58 0.55
CA GLY A 147 -8.82 -9.69 1.72
C GLY A 147 -7.64 -9.90 2.65
N ILE A 148 -6.43 -10.04 2.12
CA ILE A 148 -5.19 -10.02 2.91
C ILE A 148 -4.24 -8.94 2.41
N VAL A 149 -3.40 -8.42 3.32
CA VAL A 149 -2.30 -7.51 3.01
C VAL A 149 -1.06 -7.91 3.83
N PRO A 150 0.16 -7.56 3.40
CA PRO A 150 1.39 -7.92 4.12
C PRO A 150 1.64 -7.00 5.32
N HIS A 151 0.88 -5.91 5.41
CA HIS A 151 0.96 -4.94 6.48
C HIS A 151 0.30 -5.49 7.74
N GLU A 152 1.00 -5.47 8.87
CA GLU A 152 0.48 -5.84 10.18
C GLU A 152 0.49 -4.64 11.14
N PRO A 153 -0.44 -4.59 12.11
CA PRO A 153 -0.41 -3.58 13.17
C PRO A 153 0.89 -3.64 13.96
N THR A 154 1.47 -2.48 14.25
CA THR A 154 2.68 -2.37 15.07
C THR A 154 2.40 -2.67 16.55
N ASN A 155 3.45 -2.55 17.36
CA ASN A 155 3.43 -2.60 18.82
C ASN A 155 2.84 -1.35 19.50
N GLN A 156 2.14 -0.47 18.77
CA GLN A 156 1.40 0.64 19.38
C GLN A 156 0.07 0.15 19.94
N VAL A 157 -0.22 0.52 21.19
CA VAL A 157 -1.36 -0.06 21.93
C VAL A 157 -2.43 0.96 22.25
N GLY A 158 -3.68 0.51 22.20
CA GLY A 158 -4.78 1.11 22.94
C GLY A 158 -4.88 0.49 24.33
N VAL A 159 -5.23 1.30 25.33
CA VAL A 159 -5.37 0.84 26.71
C VAL A 159 -6.84 0.83 27.09
N VAL A 160 -7.31 -0.32 27.58
CA VAL A 160 -8.69 -0.49 28.04
C VAL A 160 -8.84 0.18 29.42
N PRO A 161 -9.86 1.03 29.64
CA PRO A 161 -10.07 1.65 30.95
C PRO A 161 -10.43 0.63 32.04
N GLY A 162 -9.91 0.84 33.25
CA GLY A 162 -10.03 -0.06 34.39
C GLY A 162 -9.18 -1.33 34.29
N SER A 163 -8.30 -1.43 33.30
CA SER A 163 -7.53 -2.64 33.03
C SER A 163 -6.18 -2.70 33.77
N PRO A 164 -5.52 -3.88 33.83
CA PRO A 164 -4.19 -3.99 34.42
C PRO A 164 -3.15 -3.06 33.79
N ALA A 165 -3.17 -2.88 32.47
CA ALA A 165 -2.28 -1.96 31.76
C ALA A 165 -2.49 -0.50 32.18
N GLU A 166 -3.75 -0.06 32.32
CA GLU A 166 -4.04 1.30 32.78
C GLU A 166 -3.55 1.52 34.22
N ALA A 167 -3.79 0.55 35.11
CA ALA A 167 -3.35 0.57 36.50
C ALA A 167 -1.82 0.57 36.63
N ALA A 168 -1.12 -0.12 35.73
CA ALA A 168 0.34 -0.11 35.61
C ALA A 168 0.90 1.19 34.99
N GLY A 169 0.02 2.09 34.55
CA GLY A 169 0.38 3.43 34.08
C GLY A 169 0.50 3.58 32.56
N LEU A 170 0.21 2.54 31.77
CA LEU A 170 0.17 2.66 30.31
C LEU A 170 -0.99 3.55 29.87
N ARG A 171 -0.86 4.16 28.69
CA ARG A 171 -1.84 5.01 28.05
C ARG A 171 -1.99 4.63 26.58
N THR A 172 -3.17 4.87 26.03
CA THR A 172 -3.43 4.70 24.60
C THR A 172 -2.40 5.50 23.79
N PHE A 173 -1.87 4.86 22.74
CA PHE A 173 -0.77 5.29 21.87
C PHE A 173 0.65 5.13 22.43
N ASP A 174 0.84 4.57 23.62
CA ASP A 174 2.15 4.08 24.05
C ASP A 174 2.67 3.01 23.05
N LEU A 175 3.98 2.99 22.81
CA LEU A 175 4.66 2.02 21.93
C LEU A 175 5.40 0.99 22.79
N VAL A 176 4.92 -0.26 22.81
CA VAL A 176 5.53 -1.30 23.64
C VAL A 176 6.76 -1.88 22.95
N LEU A 177 7.94 -1.67 23.51
CA LEU A 177 9.21 -2.13 22.92
C LEU A 177 9.56 -3.56 23.30
N SER A 178 9.24 -3.97 24.53
CA SER A 178 9.52 -5.33 25.00
C SER A 178 8.59 -5.77 26.12
N VAL A 179 8.39 -7.08 26.22
CA VAL A 179 7.65 -7.75 27.29
C VAL A 179 8.54 -8.85 27.86
N ASN A 180 8.80 -8.82 29.16
CA ASN A 180 9.74 -9.74 29.82
C ASN A 180 11.15 -9.78 29.18
N GLY A 181 11.62 -8.63 28.67
CA GLY A 181 12.89 -8.52 27.95
C GLY A 181 12.87 -9.06 26.52
N GLN A 182 11.77 -9.68 26.06
CA GLN A 182 11.60 -10.07 24.66
C GLN A 182 11.19 -8.84 23.84
N PRO A 183 11.95 -8.45 22.81
CA PRO A 183 11.59 -7.32 21.97
C PRO A 183 10.31 -7.64 21.19
N VAL A 184 9.44 -6.64 21.06
CA VAL A 184 8.20 -6.74 20.28
C VAL A 184 8.06 -5.52 19.38
N SER A 185 7.71 -5.78 18.13
CA SER A 185 7.61 -4.77 17.07
C SER A 185 6.26 -4.80 16.36
N ALA A 186 5.50 -5.91 16.47
CA ALA A 186 4.11 -6.02 16.03
C ALA A 186 3.15 -6.37 17.17
N TRP A 187 1.88 -6.13 16.88
CA TRP A 187 0.77 -6.60 17.70
C TRP A 187 0.79 -8.12 17.95
N ARG A 188 1.08 -8.94 16.93
CA ARG A 188 1.11 -10.40 17.09
C ARG A 188 2.18 -10.83 18.10
N GLU A 189 3.40 -10.31 17.96
CA GLU A 189 4.51 -10.57 18.89
C GLU A 189 4.17 -10.12 20.32
N LEU A 190 3.51 -8.97 20.45
CA LEU A 190 3.02 -8.48 21.72
C LEU A 190 1.99 -9.42 22.35
N ASP A 191 1.01 -9.88 21.57
CA ASP A 191 -0.02 -10.82 22.05
C ASP A 191 0.58 -12.18 22.45
N ASP A 192 1.49 -12.70 21.64
CA ASP A 192 2.26 -13.92 21.91
C ASP A 192 3.05 -13.78 23.22
N ALA A 193 3.73 -12.65 23.44
CA ALA A 193 4.56 -12.42 24.63
C ALA A 193 3.76 -12.42 25.95
N PHE A 194 2.46 -12.12 25.90
CA PHE A 194 1.56 -12.19 27.05
C PHE A 194 0.78 -13.52 27.16
N ARG A 195 0.80 -14.38 26.14
CA ARG A 195 -0.07 -15.58 26.03
C ARG A 195 -0.03 -16.45 27.29
N ASP A 196 1.17 -16.82 27.73
CA ASP A 196 1.38 -17.74 28.84
C ASP A 196 1.69 -17.04 30.17
N GLN A 197 1.66 -15.70 30.19
CA GLN A 197 1.99 -14.93 31.37
C GLN A 197 0.83 -14.94 32.39
N ARG A 198 1.17 -15.25 33.64
CA ARG A 198 0.21 -15.32 34.77
C ARG A 198 0.63 -14.47 35.98
N SER A 199 1.89 -14.07 36.04
CA SER A 199 2.45 -13.20 37.08
C SER A 199 2.64 -11.78 36.55
N ALA A 200 3.12 -10.87 37.41
CA ALA A 200 3.60 -9.57 36.97
C ALA A 200 4.72 -9.73 35.95
N VAL A 201 4.63 -8.99 34.85
CA VAL A 201 5.59 -8.98 33.74
C VAL A 201 6.11 -7.56 33.52
N PRO A 202 7.43 -7.36 33.43
CA PRO A 202 7.98 -6.06 33.06
C PRO A 202 7.70 -5.76 31.59
N VAL A 203 7.23 -4.55 31.32
CA VAL A 203 6.95 -4.04 29.98
C VAL A 203 7.72 -2.75 29.79
N THR A 204 8.61 -2.71 28.81
CA THR A 204 9.32 -1.49 28.41
C THR A 204 8.56 -0.85 27.26
N TYR A 205 8.30 0.45 27.35
CA TYR A 205 7.52 1.18 26.36
C TYR A 205 7.99 2.62 26.20
N LEU A 206 7.64 3.23 25.07
CA LEU A 206 7.82 4.66 24.81
C LEU A 206 6.47 5.36 24.91
N ARG A 207 6.44 6.49 25.61
CA ARG A 207 5.29 7.40 25.60
C ARG A 207 5.52 8.54 24.64
N PRO A 208 4.70 8.70 23.57
CA PRO A 208 4.74 9.89 22.75
C PRO A 208 4.22 11.10 23.55
N THR A 209 5.02 12.15 23.58
CA THR A 209 4.67 13.44 24.16
C THR A 209 4.80 14.49 23.07
N ARG A 210 3.67 15.03 22.63
CA ARG A 210 3.64 16.04 21.57
C ARG A 210 4.27 17.33 22.06
N ASN A 211 5.33 17.78 21.41
CA ASN A 211 5.97 19.07 21.62
C ASN A 211 5.57 20.02 20.49
N PRO A 212 4.59 20.93 20.70
CA PRO A 212 4.14 21.86 19.67
C PRO A 212 5.15 22.98 19.37
N GLU A 213 6.11 23.23 20.26
CA GLU A 213 7.14 24.27 20.09
C GLU A 213 8.43 23.73 19.50
N ALA A 214 8.45 22.48 19.04
CA ALA A 214 9.63 21.90 18.45
C ALA A 214 10.13 22.75 17.26
N LEU A 215 11.45 22.81 17.12
CA LEU A 215 12.12 23.67 16.13
C LEU A 215 11.70 25.16 16.23
N GLY A 216 11.43 25.66 17.44
CA GLY A 216 11.05 27.06 17.66
C GLY A 216 9.64 27.39 17.16
N GLY A 217 8.73 26.41 17.16
CA GLY A 217 7.35 26.54 16.70
C GLY A 217 7.14 26.31 15.20
N LEU A 218 8.17 25.91 14.46
CA LEU A 218 8.06 25.58 13.03
C LEU A 218 7.34 24.25 12.79
N ALA A 219 7.42 23.31 13.74
CA ALA A 219 6.74 22.03 13.63
C ALA A 219 6.38 21.48 15.02
N ALA A 220 5.31 20.72 15.10
CA ALA A 220 5.06 19.87 16.26
C ALA A 220 5.78 18.52 16.05
N LEU A 221 6.56 18.08 17.04
CA LEU A 221 7.23 16.78 17.03
C LEU A 221 6.79 15.95 18.23
N ASP A 222 6.67 14.64 18.05
CA ASP A 222 6.47 13.71 19.16
C ASP A 222 7.84 13.36 19.76
N LEU A 223 8.03 13.66 21.05
CA LEU A 223 9.17 13.21 21.84
C LEU A 223 8.81 11.91 22.56
N PHE A 224 9.75 10.97 22.67
CA PHE A 224 9.48 9.64 23.20
C PHE A 224 10.17 9.44 24.54
N ASP A 225 9.38 9.31 25.62
CA ASP A 225 9.88 8.99 26.95
C ASP A 225 9.94 7.47 27.15
N ALA A 226 11.12 6.94 27.42
CA ALA A 226 11.29 5.53 27.80
C ALA A 226 10.79 5.28 29.23
N ARG A 227 9.94 4.26 29.39
CA ARG A 227 9.30 3.89 30.66
C ARG A 227 9.27 2.37 30.83
N VAL A 228 9.11 1.94 32.07
CA VAL A 228 8.91 0.53 32.44
C VAL A 228 7.70 0.42 33.35
N ALA A 229 6.82 -0.54 33.06
CA ALA A 229 5.66 -0.88 33.87
C ALA A 229 5.67 -2.36 34.25
N GLN A 230 4.98 -2.70 35.33
CA GLN A 230 4.75 -4.09 35.73
C GLN A 230 3.27 -4.40 35.54
N ILE A 231 2.95 -5.26 34.58
CA ILE A 231 1.56 -5.62 34.26
C ILE A 231 1.31 -7.05 34.72
N THR A 232 0.25 -7.27 35.50
CA THR A 232 -0.23 -8.61 35.83
C THR A 232 -1.48 -8.89 35.00
N PRO A 233 -1.42 -9.70 33.94
CA PRO A 233 -2.59 -10.00 33.12
C PRO A 233 -3.70 -10.64 33.96
N SER A 234 -4.95 -10.26 33.70
CA SER A 234 -6.11 -10.86 34.37
C SER A 234 -6.19 -12.38 34.11
N PRO A 235 -6.67 -13.17 35.08
CA PRO A 235 -6.96 -14.58 34.85
C PRO A 235 -8.19 -14.72 33.94
N GLY A 236 -8.20 -15.73 33.07
CA GLY A 236 -9.35 -16.01 32.20
C GLY A 236 -8.96 -16.54 30.83
N ALA A 237 -9.98 -16.78 30.00
CA ALA A 237 -9.84 -17.09 28.58
C ALA A 237 -9.69 -15.79 27.76
N GLY A 238 -8.95 -15.85 26.66
CA GLY A 238 -8.70 -14.71 25.78
C GLY A 238 -7.24 -14.61 25.36
N SER A 239 -6.96 -13.69 24.44
CA SER A 239 -5.60 -13.43 23.96
C SER A 239 -4.72 -12.82 25.08
N GLY A 240 -3.40 -12.98 24.98
CA GLY A 240 -2.48 -12.54 26.03
C GLY A 240 -2.56 -11.04 26.31
N ALA A 241 -2.45 -10.23 25.26
CA ALA A 241 -2.46 -8.77 25.37
C ALA A 241 -3.83 -8.24 25.85
N LEU A 242 -4.93 -8.88 25.43
CA LEU A 242 -6.27 -8.51 25.91
C LEU A 242 -6.44 -8.75 27.42
N ARG A 243 -5.87 -9.84 27.98
CA ARG A 243 -5.85 -10.07 29.44
C ARG A 243 -5.04 -9.00 30.18
N ALA A 244 -4.04 -8.42 29.55
CA ALA A 244 -3.31 -7.27 30.08
C ALA A 244 -4.09 -5.96 29.96
N GLY A 245 -5.19 -5.91 29.21
CA GLY A 245 -5.94 -4.68 28.95
C GLY A 245 -5.43 -3.87 27.77
N LEU A 246 -4.73 -4.51 26.84
CA LEU A 246 -4.19 -3.89 25.63
C LEU A 246 -5.04 -4.30 24.43
N GLU A 247 -5.28 -3.36 23.53
CA GLU A 247 -5.91 -3.55 22.21
C GLU A 247 -5.01 -2.94 21.12
N PRO A 248 -5.16 -3.30 19.83
CA PRO A 248 -4.45 -2.60 18.76
C PRO A 248 -4.84 -1.12 18.73
N ALA A 249 -3.86 -0.22 18.64
CA ALA A 249 -4.14 1.23 18.57
C ALA A 249 -4.96 1.63 17.32
N ASP A 250 -4.99 0.79 16.28
CA ASP A 250 -5.83 0.96 15.09
C ASP A 250 -7.33 1.13 15.43
N LEU A 251 -7.79 0.54 16.54
CA LEU A 251 -9.19 0.66 16.98
C LEU A 251 -9.49 1.97 17.71
N TYR A 252 -8.50 2.84 17.88
CA TYR A 252 -8.60 4.08 18.62
C TYR A 252 -8.42 5.28 17.70
N VAL A 253 -9.24 6.30 17.90
CA VAL A 253 -9.16 7.55 17.16
C VAL A 253 -7.91 8.31 17.61
N ARG A 254 -6.95 8.51 16.71
CA ARG A 254 -5.73 9.28 17.00
C ARG A 254 -5.95 10.77 16.85
N HIS A 255 -6.66 11.17 15.81
CA HIS A 255 -6.94 12.57 15.52
C HIS A 255 -8.36 12.74 15.00
N VAL A 256 -8.98 13.87 15.36
CA VAL A 256 -10.27 14.30 14.81
C VAL A 256 -10.12 15.75 14.39
N ARG A 257 -10.36 16.03 13.12
CA ARG A 257 -10.30 17.37 12.54
C ARG A 257 -11.43 18.23 13.12
N VAL A 258 -11.10 19.42 13.60
CA VAL A 258 -12.07 20.40 14.09
C VAL A 258 -13.05 20.76 12.96
N GLY A 259 -14.35 20.80 13.27
CA GLY A 259 -15.41 21.10 12.29
C GLY A 259 -15.75 19.94 11.34
N SER A 260 -15.24 18.74 11.59
CA SER A 260 -15.67 17.52 10.89
C SER A 260 -16.98 16.97 11.46
N ALA A 261 -17.67 16.13 10.68
CA ALA A 261 -18.89 15.46 11.14
C ALA A 261 -18.62 14.55 12.35
N GLU A 262 -17.42 13.96 12.42
CA GLU A 262 -16.96 13.18 13.55
C GLU A 262 -16.80 14.03 14.82
N ALA A 263 -16.23 15.22 14.69
CA ALA A 263 -16.11 16.17 15.81
C ALA A 263 -17.49 16.65 16.30
N GLU A 264 -18.41 16.92 15.38
CA GLU A 264 -19.81 17.30 15.69
C GLU A 264 -20.58 16.16 16.37
N LEU A 265 -20.33 14.92 15.95
CA LEU A 265 -20.85 13.70 16.60
C LEU A 265 -20.30 13.54 18.04
N GLY A 266 -19.20 14.21 18.35
CA GLY A 266 -18.55 14.21 19.66
C GLY A 266 -17.44 13.18 19.81
N LEU A 267 -16.91 12.63 18.70
CA LEU A 267 -15.69 11.82 18.73
C LEU A 267 -14.49 12.66 19.14
N ARG A 268 -13.60 12.07 19.93
CA ARG A 268 -12.40 12.71 20.45
C ARG A 268 -11.18 11.80 20.27
N PRO A 269 -9.97 12.36 20.21
CA PRO A 269 -8.75 11.56 20.31
C PRO A 269 -8.77 10.66 21.55
N GLY A 270 -8.38 9.40 21.37
CA GLY A 270 -8.42 8.35 22.40
C GLY A 270 -9.74 7.56 22.47
N ASP A 271 -10.78 7.95 21.73
CA ASP A 271 -12.02 7.19 21.66
C ASP A 271 -11.81 5.84 20.97
N ARG A 272 -12.37 4.78 21.56
CA ARG A 272 -12.29 3.40 21.04
C ARG A 272 -13.49 3.12 20.15
N LEU A 273 -13.27 2.90 18.86
CA LEU A 273 -14.32 2.61 17.88
C LEU A 273 -14.85 1.19 18.10
N VAL A 274 -16.16 1.01 18.30
CA VAL A 274 -16.75 -0.29 18.70
C VAL A 274 -17.44 -0.98 17.54
N SER A 275 -18.40 -0.32 16.89
CA SER A 275 -19.18 -0.90 15.80
C SER A 275 -19.72 0.16 14.85
N VAL A 276 -19.97 -0.20 13.59
CA VAL A 276 -20.69 0.60 12.61
C VAL A 276 -21.87 -0.22 12.07
N ASP A 277 -23.07 0.37 12.04
CA ASP A 277 -24.31 -0.29 11.62
C ASP A 277 -24.56 -1.64 12.34
N GLY A 278 -24.18 -1.70 13.63
CA GLY A 278 -24.28 -2.91 14.47
C GLY A 278 -23.21 -3.97 14.22
N ARG A 279 -22.29 -3.76 13.26
CA ARG A 279 -21.18 -4.67 12.97
C ARG A 279 -19.92 -4.27 13.74
N PRO A 280 -19.26 -5.19 14.46
CA PRO A 280 -18.03 -4.89 15.19
C PRO A 280 -16.91 -4.38 14.28
N ILE A 281 -16.26 -3.30 14.68
CA ILE A 281 -15.07 -2.78 14.00
C ILE A 281 -13.86 -3.57 14.49
N ARG A 282 -13.28 -4.39 13.60
CA ARG A 282 -12.04 -5.16 13.85
C ARG A 282 -10.79 -4.51 13.26
N LEU A 283 -10.96 -3.61 12.29
CA LEU A 283 -9.91 -2.84 11.62
C LEU A 283 -10.46 -1.47 11.24
N PHE A 284 -9.65 -0.42 11.39
CA PHE A 284 -10.01 0.93 10.97
C PHE A 284 -10.25 0.99 9.45
N ALA A 285 -9.40 0.33 8.66
CA ALA A 285 -9.55 0.30 7.20
C ALA A 285 -10.90 -0.28 6.75
N SER A 286 -11.46 -1.25 7.48
CA SER A 286 -12.80 -1.80 7.21
C SER A 286 -13.91 -0.79 7.55
N LEU A 287 -13.73 0.02 8.59
CA LEU A 287 -14.64 1.12 8.90
C LEU A 287 -14.61 2.15 7.76
N VAL A 288 -13.42 2.58 7.32
CA VAL A 288 -13.28 3.54 6.21
C VAL A 288 -13.98 3.03 4.96
N ALA A 289 -13.73 1.78 4.56
CA ALA A 289 -14.39 1.17 3.40
C ALA A 289 -15.93 1.14 3.53
N THR A 290 -16.46 0.95 4.74
CA THR A 290 -17.91 0.97 5.01
C THR A 290 -18.48 2.40 4.90
N LEU A 291 -17.73 3.38 5.37
CA LEU A 291 -18.10 4.80 5.34
C LEU A 291 -17.99 5.39 3.92
N GLU A 292 -17.08 4.87 3.09
CA GLU A 292 -16.86 5.28 1.70
C GLU A 292 -17.83 4.66 0.69
N ASP A 293 -18.68 3.72 1.11
CA ASP A 293 -19.69 3.11 0.24
C ASP A 293 -20.53 4.19 -0.47
N PRO A 294 -20.48 4.27 -1.82
CA PRO A 294 -21.15 5.33 -2.57
C PRO A 294 -22.69 5.25 -2.49
N ASN A 295 -23.25 4.13 -2.02
CA ASN A 295 -24.67 4.00 -1.74
C ASN A 295 -25.01 4.32 -0.27
N GLY A 296 -24.01 4.67 0.53
CA GLY A 296 -24.11 4.93 1.96
C GLY A 296 -24.77 6.28 2.28
N GLY A 297 -25.77 6.22 3.18
CA GLY A 297 -26.35 7.39 3.85
C GLY A 297 -25.69 7.65 5.19
N ALA A 298 -26.48 8.12 6.17
CA ALA A 298 -26.02 8.18 7.55
C ALA A 298 -25.72 6.77 8.09
N ARG A 299 -24.66 6.63 8.88
CA ARG A 299 -24.17 5.37 9.44
C ARG A 299 -24.24 5.43 10.96
N ARG A 300 -24.75 4.39 11.62
CA ARG A 300 -24.84 4.37 13.09
C ARG A 300 -23.51 3.89 13.67
N LEU A 301 -22.76 4.81 14.26
CA LEU A 301 -21.46 4.51 14.87
C LEU A 301 -21.61 4.37 16.39
N GLN A 302 -20.94 3.36 16.96
CA GLN A 302 -20.76 3.22 18.40
C GLN A 302 -19.27 3.31 18.74
N TRP A 303 -18.96 4.04 19.80
CA TRP A 303 -17.60 4.21 20.31
C TRP A 303 -17.60 4.31 21.82
N ARG A 304 -16.43 4.12 22.44
CA ARG A 304 -16.25 4.25 23.88
C ARG A 304 -15.37 5.45 24.17
N HIS A 305 -15.87 6.33 25.05
CA HIS A 305 -15.09 7.42 25.63
C HIS A 305 -14.82 7.09 27.09
N GLY A 306 -13.58 6.71 27.42
CA GLY A 306 -13.26 6.11 28.72
C GLY A 306 -14.06 4.81 28.91
N SER A 307 -14.81 4.69 30.00
CA SER A 307 -15.69 3.53 30.25
C SER A 307 -17.09 3.67 29.64
N THR A 308 -17.44 4.84 29.10
CA THR A 308 -18.80 5.15 28.65
C THR A 308 -18.98 4.79 27.18
N LEU A 309 -19.96 3.93 26.88
CA LEU A 309 -20.40 3.67 25.51
C LEU A 309 -21.24 4.85 25.01
N ARG A 310 -20.92 5.32 23.80
CA ARG A 310 -21.62 6.36 23.07
C ARG A 310 -22.05 5.82 21.72
N GLU A 311 -23.10 6.43 21.18
CA GLU A 311 -23.57 6.12 19.84
C GLU A 311 -24.14 7.36 19.17
N GLY A 312 -24.18 7.35 17.85
CA GLY A 312 -24.81 8.39 17.06
C GLY A 312 -24.78 8.11 15.57
N GLU A 313 -25.55 8.89 14.82
CA GLU A 313 -25.59 8.81 13.36
C GLU A 313 -24.53 9.73 12.75
N LEU A 314 -23.56 9.13 12.07
CA LEU A 314 -22.51 9.83 11.34
C LEU A 314 -22.95 10.03 9.89
N ARG A 315 -23.01 11.28 9.45
CA ARG A 315 -23.22 11.63 8.04
C ARG A 315 -22.00 12.37 7.52
N LEU A 316 -21.22 11.70 6.69
CA LEU A 316 -20.01 12.30 6.11
C LEU A 316 -20.38 13.13 4.88
N PRO A 317 -19.87 14.38 4.78
CA PRO A 317 -20.04 15.16 3.58
C PRO A 317 -19.24 14.56 2.42
N ARG A 318 -19.67 14.86 1.20
CA ARG A 318 -18.91 14.55 -0.01
C ARG A 318 -18.16 15.78 -0.47
N GLU A 319 -16.87 15.60 -0.71
CA GLU A 319 -16.01 16.62 -1.29
C GLU A 319 -15.69 16.26 -2.73
N VAL A 320 -15.67 17.26 -3.60
CA VAL A 320 -15.17 17.11 -4.97
C VAL A 320 -13.68 17.41 -4.96
N GLY A 321 -12.87 16.38 -5.18
CA GLY A 321 -11.45 16.50 -5.46
C GLY A 321 -11.19 16.67 -6.96
N ILE A 322 -10.00 17.19 -7.28
CA ILE A 322 -9.46 17.21 -8.63
C ILE A 322 -8.17 16.40 -8.58
N ASN A 323 -8.05 15.36 -9.41
CA ASN A 323 -6.84 14.55 -9.46
C ASN A 323 -5.72 15.27 -10.24
N GLU A 324 -4.53 14.67 -10.29
CA GLU A 324 -3.35 15.21 -11.00
C GLU A 324 -3.60 15.45 -12.49
N HIS A 325 -4.63 14.83 -13.06
CA HIS A 325 -5.05 14.95 -14.45
C HIS A 325 -6.22 15.93 -14.64
N GLY A 326 -6.57 16.75 -13.65
CA GLY A 326 -7.67 17.71 -13.74
C GLY A 326 -9.07 17.08 -13.71
N GLN A 327 -9.18 15.77 -13.50
CA GLN A 327 -10.47 15.08 -13.45
C GLN A 327 -11.10 15.25 -12.06
N ARG A 328 -12.39 15.61 -12.06
CA ARG A 328 -13.18 15.69 -10.84
C ARG A 328 -13.53 14.30 -10.33
N PHE A 329 -13.34 14.07 -9.05
CA PHE A 329 -13.80 12.87 -8.36
C PHE A 329 -14.49 13.26 -7.06
N GLU A 330 -15.52 12.51 -6.67
CA GLU A 330 -16.10 12.64 -5.34
C GLU A 330 -15.36 11.73 -4.37
N ARG A 331 -15.09 12.23 -3.17
CA ARG A 331 -14.62 11.42 -2.06
C ARG A 331 -15.42 11.75 -0.81
N VAL A 332 -15.45 10.80 0.12
CA VAL A 332 -16.02 11.03 1.44
C VAL A 332 -15.03 11.85 2.27
N ALA A 333 -15.52 12.91 2.89
CA ALA A 333 -14.73 13.78 3.73
C ALA A 333 -14.60 13.21 5.13
N LEU A 334 -13.69 12.24 5.30
CA LEU A 334 -13.36 11.68 6.60
C LEU A 334 -12.48 12.67 7.39
N GLY A 335 -12.95 13.07 8.57
CA GLY A 335 -12.24 13.96 9.48
C GLY A 335 -11.49 13.26 10.60
N MET A 336 -11.64 11.94 10.75
CA MET A 336 -10.92 11.15 11.75
C MET A 336 -9.77 10.33 11.17
N GLU A 337 -8.74 10.13 11.97
CA GLU A 337 -7.61 9.23 11.70
C GLU A 337 -7.50 8.19 12.82
N GLY A 338 -7.32 6.92 12.47
CA GLY A 338 -7.05 5.84 13.42
C GLY A 338 -5.60 5.81 13.90
N GLY A 339 -5.32 5.08 14.97
CA GLY A 339 -3.95 4.80 15.45
C GLY A 339 -3.20 3.75 14.62
N ALA A 340 -3.52 3.63 13.33
CA ALA A 340 -3.05 2.60 12.42
C ALA A 340 -1.57 2.76 12.06
N ALA A 341 -0.67 2.51 13.00
CA ALA A 341 0.72 2.28 12.67
C ALA A 341 0.83 0.85 12.11
N LEU A 342 1.09 0.75 10.81
CA LEU A 342 1.27 -0.51 10.11
C LEU A 342 2.74 -0.69 9.75
N ARG A 343 3.21 -1.94 9.79
CA ARG A 343 4.54 -2.31 9.27
C ARG A 343 4.45 -3.51 8.36
N VAL A 344 5.45 -3.68 7.50
CA VAL A 344 5.65 -4.89 6.72
C VAL A 344 6.69 -5.74 7.45
N GLY A 345 6.61 -7.06 7.30
CA GLY A 345 7.65 -7.98 7.79
C GLY A 345 9.01 -7.70 7.14
N GLU A 346 10.06 -8.31 7.69
CA GLU A 346 11.41 -8.16 7.13
C GLU A 346 11.43 -8.57 5.64
N PRO A 347 12.05 -7.76 4.77
CA PRO A 347 12.17 -8.11 3.37
C PRO A 347 12.91 -9.44 3.19
N VAL A 348 12.50 -10.21 2.18
CA VAL A 348 13.14 -11.48 1.82
C VAL A 348 13.99 -11.31 0.58
N GLU A 349 15.11 -12.02 0.52
CA GLU A 349 15.98 -12.01 -0.65
C GLU A 349 15.24 -12.58 -1.88
N ASN A 350 15.39 -11.91 -3.01
CA ASN A 350 14.86 -12.33 -4.29
C ASN A 350 15.62 -13.58 -4.78
N PRO A 351 15.00 -14.76 -4.85
CA PRO A 351 15.70 -16.00 -5.17
C PRO A 351 16.13 -16.08 -6.65
N SER A 352 15.58 -15.23 -7.52
CA SER A 352 15.92 -15.21 -8.94
C SER A 352 15.99 -13.81 -9.54
N PRO A 353 16.93 -12.94 -9.10
CA PRO A 353 16.93 -11.52 -9.44
C PRO A 353 16.89 -11.25 -10.95
N LEU A 354 17.69 -11.98 -11.74
CA LEU A 354 17.73 -11.83 -13.20
C LEU A 354 16.40 -12.20 -13.87
N ARG A 355 15.80 -13.33 -13.48
CA ARG A 355 14.54 -13.80 -14.05
C ARG A 355 13.40 -12.88 -13.63
N SER A 356 13.32 -12.56 -12.34
CA SER A 356 12.31 -11.67 -11.77
C SER A 356 12.40 -10.29 -12.43
N ALA A 357 13.61 -9.73 -12.61
CA ALA A 357 13.80 -8.46 -13.30
C ALA A 357 13.37 -8.52 -14.76
N ALA A 358 13.68 -9.59 -15.50
CA ALA A 358 13.26 -9.74 -16.89
C ALA A 358 11.73 -9.84 -17.04
N VAL A 359 11.08 -10.63 -16.20
CA VAL A 359 9.61 -10.78 -16.20
C VAL A 359 8.93 -9.47 -15.84
N ARG A 360 9.33 -8.83 -14.74
CA ARG A 360 8.74 -7.55 -14.30
C ARG A 360 9.00 -6.43 -15.30
N ALA A 361 10.19 -6.38 -15.91
CA ALA A 361 10.49 -5.40 -16.94
C ALA A 361 9.57 -5.57 -18.16
N TRP A 362 9.37 -6.81 -18.61
CA TRP A 362 8.43 -7.11 -19.68
C TRP A 362 7.00 -6.70 -19.34
N GLU A 363 6.54 -7.00 -18.12
CA GLU A 363 5.21 -6.61 -17.64
C GLU A 363 5.05 -5.10 -17.51
N SER A 364 6.04 -4.37 -17.01
CA SER A 364 5.97 -2.90 -16.93
C SER A 364 6.00 -2.26 -18.32
N THR A 365 6.82 -2.78 -19.24
CA THR A 365 6.83 -2.29 -20.63
C THR A 365 5.51 -2.57 -21.34
N ARG A 366 4.92 -3.78 -21.21
CA ARG A 366 3.63 -4.09 -21.85
C ARG A 366 2.51 -3.21 -21.30
N GLU A 367 2.52 -2.95 -20.00
CA GLU A 367 1.53 -2.11 -19.33
C GLU A 367 1.65 -0.66 -19.82
N MET A 368 2.89 -0.14 -19.90
CA MET A 368 3.15 1.21 -20.40
C MET A 368 2.71 1.37 -21.85
N VAL A 369 3.09 0.45 -22.73
CA VAL A 369 2.66 0.48 -24.15
C VAL A 369 1.14 0.43 -24.25
N SER A 370 0.49 -0.43 -23.46
CA SER A 370 -0.97 -0.51 -23.43
C SER A 370 -1.60 0.80 -22.96
N LEU A 371 -1.02 1.46 -21.95
CA LEU A 371 -1.48 2.74 -21.45
C LEU A 371 -1.31 3.84 -22.49
N THR A 372 -0.13 3.96 -23.12
CA THR A 372 0.15 4.95 -24.17
C THR A 372 -0.78 4.78 -25.36
N LEU A 373 -0.97 3.56 -25.86
CA LEU A 373 -1.91 3.29 -26.96
C LEU A 373 -3.35 3.65 -26.57
N TYR A 374 -3.76 3.32 -25.35
CA TYR A 374 -5.08 3.64 -24.85
C TYR A 374 -5.28 5.17 -24.71
N SER A 375 -4.27 5.91 -24.23
CA SER A 375 -4.25 7.37 -24.19
C SER A 375 -4.46 7.97 -25.57
N VAL A 376 -3.72 7.49 -26.58
CA VAL A 376 -3.86 7.96 -27.97
C VAL A 376 -5.27 7.72 -28.49
N VAL A 377 -5.83 6.53 -28.28
CA VAL A 377 -7.21 6.21 -28.70
C VAL A 377 -8.23 7.12 -28.01
N ARG A 378 -8.10 7.35 -26.71
CA ARG A 378 -9.01 8.21 -25.94
C ARG A 378 -8.88 9.69 -26.32
N LEU A 379 -7.67 10.15 -26.67
CA LEU A 379 -7.43 11.47 -27.23
C LEU A 379 -8.13 11.63 -28.58
N LEU A 380 -7.99 10.65 -29.49
CA LEU A 380 -8.69 10.64 -30.78
C LEU A 380 -10.23 10.60 -30.63
N GLN A 381 -10.73 9.98 -29.56
CA GLN A 381 -12.15 9.98 -29.20
C GLN A 381 -12.64 11.29 -28.56
N GLY A 382 -11.76 12.26 -28.32
CA GLY A 382 -12.09 13.52 -27.64
C GLY A 382 -12.44 13.35 -26.16
N ARG A 383 -12.06 12.21 -25.55
CA ARG A 383 -12.38 11.86 -24.15
C ARG A 383 -11.23 12.16 -23.18
N LEU A 384 -10.09 12.62 -23.69
CA LEU A 384 -8.98 13.16 -22.90
C LEU A 384 -8.75 14.61 -23.36
N GLY A 385 -8.85 15.57 -22.44
CA GLY A 385 -8.56 16.96 -22.72
C GLY A 385 -7.06 17.16 -22.94
N VAL A 386 -6.68 18.00 -23.90
CA VAL A 386 -5.26 18.30 -24.22
C VAL A 386 -4.53 18.93 -23.01
N GLU A 387 -5.29 19.49 -22.06
CA GLU A 387 -4.80 20.03 -20.78
C GLU A 387 -4.35 18.97 -19.76
N THR A 388 -4.68 17.69 -20.00
CA THR A 388 -4.29 16.55 -19.15
C THR A 388 -2.94 15.92 -19.55
N LEU A 389 -2.39 16.32 -20.71
CA LEU A 389 -1.02 16.02 -21.08
C LEU A 389 -0.13 16.96 -20.28
N GLY A 390 0.49 16.41 -19.23
CA GLY A 390 1.36 17.16 -18.32
C GLY A 390 2.26 18.14 -19.06
N GLY A 391 2.13 19.43 -18.75
CA GLY A 391 2.93 20.47 -19.40
C GLY A 391 4.42 20.30 -19.11
N PRO A 392 5.30 21.03 -19.84
CA PRO A 392 6.75 20.97 -19.60
C PRO A 392 7.16 21.25 -18.15
N LEU A 393 6.41 22.10 -17.45
CA LEU A 393 6.62 22.38 -16.01
C LEU A 393 6.28 21.17 -15.13
N MET A 394 5.19 20.45 -15.40
CA MET A 394 4.81 19.26 -14.65
C MET A 394 5.87 18.15 -14.80
N ILE A 395 6.39 17.95 -16.02
CA ILE A 395 7.46 16.98 -16.27
C ILE A 395 8.74 17.38 -15.51
N PHE A 396 9.06 18.68 -15.47
CA PHE A 396 10.20 19.19 -14.69
C PHE A 396 10.02 18.95 -13.18
N ASP A 397 8.84 19.23 -12.63
CA ASP A 397 8.54 19.04 -11.21
C ASP A 397 8.56 17.57 -10.80
N VAL A 398 7.94 16.69 -11.60
CA VAL A 398 7.93 15.24 -11.39
C VAL A 398 9.34 14.66 -11.52
N ALA A 399 10.14 15.12 -12.50
CA ALA A 399 11.54 14.70 -12.63
C ALA A 399 12.40 15.18 -11.46
N GLY A 400 12.19 16.41 -10.98
CA GLY A 400 12.85 16.94 -9.80
C GLY A 400 12.49 16.18 -8.53
N GLN A 401 11.22 15.79 -8.38
CA GLN A 401 10.76 14.97 -7.26
C GLN A 401 11.36 13.56 -7.32
N ALA A 402 11.28 12.90 -8.48
CA ALA A 402 11.86 11.56 -8.68
C ALA A 402 13.38 11.54 -8.43
N ALA A 403 14.11 12.60 -8.82
CA ALA A 403 15.53 12.73 -8.53
C ALA A 403 15.83 12.89 -7.02
N ARG A 404 14.96 13.60 -6.27
CA ARG A 404 15.07 13.73 -4.80
C ARG A 404 14.74 12.42 -4.07
N GLU A 405 13.81 11.63 -4.61
CA GLU A 405 13.44 10.31 -4.09
C GLU A 405 14.54 9.26 -4.35
N GLY A 406 15.40 9.49 -5.35
CA GLY A 406 16.63 8.74 -5.59
C GLY A 406 16.78 8.20 -7.01
N GLY A 407 17.93 7.56 -7.28
CA GLY A 407 18.27 7.09 -8.62
C GLY A 407 17.27 6.09 -9.21
N ASN A 408 16.69 5.21 -8.38
CA ASN A 408 15.72 4.22 -8.84
C ASN A 408 14.40 4.87 -9.31
N SER A 409 13.86 5.83 -8.54
CA SER A 409 12.67 6.60 -8.92
C SER A 409 12.91 7.39 -10.20
N TYR A 410 14.09 7.99 -10.35
CA TYR A 410 14.46 8.72 -11.57
C TYR A 410 14.53 7.79 -12.80
N LEU A 411 15.15 6.61 -12.68
CA LEU A 411 15.21 5.63 -13.77
C LEU A 411 13.81 5.12 -14.17
N LYS A 412 12.92 4.88 -13.18
CA LYS A 412 11.50 4.52 -13.44
C LYS A 412 10.78 5.62 -14.23
N LEU A 413 10.97 6.88 -13.87
CA LEU A 413 10.40 8.01 -14.62
C LEU A 413 10.98 8.10 -16.04
N MET A 414 12.29 7.92 -16.21
CA MET A 414 12.89 7.90 -17.55
C MET A 414 12.34 6.76 -18.42
N ALA A 415 12.11 5.59 -17.84
CA ALA A 415 11.48 4.47 -18.54
C ALA A 415 10.06 4.83 -18.98
N PHE A 416 9.27 5.45 -18.09
CA PHE A 416 7.93 5.95 -18.40
C PHE A 416 7.94 6.96 -19.55
N VAL A 417 8.77 8.00 -19.46
CA VAL A 417 8.86 9.06 -20.49
C VAL A 417 9.34 8.50 -21.82
N SER A 418 10.20 7.48 -21.82
CA SER A 418 10.74 6.92 -23.06
C SER A 418 9.77 6.04 -23.85
N VAL A 419 8.68 5.56 -23.25
CA VAL A 419 7.61 4.83 -23.97
C VAL A 419 6.68 5.79 -24.71
N ASN A 420 6.49 6.99 -24.15
CA ASN A 420 5.72 8.09 -24.76
C ASN A 420 6.53 8.78 -25.87
#